data_AF-A0A412EMS2-F1
#
_entry.id   AF-A0A412EMS2-F1
#
_cell.length_a   1.000
_cell.length_b   1.000
_cell.length_c   1.000
_cell.angle_alpha   90.00
_cell.angle_beta   90.00
_cell.angle_gamma   90.00
#
_symmetry.space_group_name_H-M   'P 1'
#
loop_
_entity.id
_entity.type
_entity.pdbx_description
1 polymer ?
#
loop_
_entity_poly.entity_id
_entity_poly.type
_entity_poly.pdbx_seq_one_letter_code
_entity_poly.pdbx_strand_id
1 'polypeptide(L)' 'MARTKKSGFRRCPICGHHADRKDMQYTTDANGIRCRLVCWDCYDQIMAKGYDDADTNKDYEY' A
#
# COMPACT_ATOMS: atom_id res chain seq x y z
N MET A 1 -27.07 -8.18 22.09
CA MET A 1 -26.50 -8.85 20.89
C MET A 1 -25.12 -8.27 20.61
N ALA A 2 -24.07 -8.83 21.21
CA ALA A 2 -22.71 -8.41 20.89
C ALA A 2 -22.38 -8.93 19.48
N ARG A 3 -22.38 -8.04 18.48
CA ARG A 3 -21.78 -8.35 17.17
C ARG A 3 -20.30 -8.60 17.44
N THR A 4 -19.92 -9.86 17.63
CA THR A 4 -18.54 -10.31 17.51
C THR A 4 -18.14 -10.05 16.07
N LYS A 5 -17.71 -8.82 15.79
CA LYS A 5 -16.99 -8.50 14.56
C LYS A 5 -15.77 -9.40 14.63
N LYS A 6 -15.79 -10.50 13.88
CA LYS A 6 -14.57 -11.22 13.51
C LYS A 6 -13.72 -10.16 12.81
N SER A 7 -12.89 -9.46 13.57
CA SER A 7 -11.87 -8.57 13.03
C SER A 7 -10.96 -9.49 12.25
N GLY A 8 -11.25 -9.58 10.95
CA GLY A 8 -10.51 -10.40 10.02
C GLY A 8 -9.18 -9.71 9.80
N PHE A 9 -8.30 -9.85 10.79
CA PHE A 9 -6.93 -9.39 10.71
C PHE A 9 -6.30 -10.11 9.52
N ARG A 10 -5.86 -9.33 8.54
CA ARG A 10 -5.17 -9.83 7.36
C ARG A 10 -3.69 -9.56 7.53
N ARG A 11 -2.88 -10.54 7.16
CA ARG A 11 -1.44 -10.40 7.18
C ARG A 11 -1.00 -9.58 5.98
N CYS A 12 -0.26 -8.50 6.24
CA CYS A 12 0.37 -7.72 5.18
C CYS A 12 1.43 -8.57 4.47
N PRO A 13 1.44 -8.66 3.13
CA PRO A 13 2.44 -9.43 2.40
C PRO A 13 3.84 -8.78 2.38
N ILE A 14 3.97 -7.52 2.81
CA ILE A 14 5.25 -6.79 2.85
C ILE A 14 5.95 -7.02 4.19
N CYS A 15 5.30 -6.61 5.29
CA CYS A 15 5.88 -6.65 6.63
C CYS A 15 5.45 -7.87 7.45
N GLY A 16 4.49 -8.67 6.99
CA GLY A 16 3.98 -9.82 7.74
C GLY A 16 3.14 -9.47 8.97
N HIS A 17 2.87 -8.18 9.21
CA HIS A 17 2.07 -7.73 10.35
C HIS A 17 0.57 -7.96 10.11
N HIS A 18 -0.17 -8.24 11.18
CA HIS A 18 -1.61 -8.39 11.15
C HIS A 18 -2.27 -7.01 11.25
N ALA A 19 -2.82 -6.51 10.15
CA ALA A 19 -3.58 -5.26 10.12
C ALA A 19 -5.08 -5.57 9.99
N ASP A 20 -5.91 -4.71 10.55
CA ASP A 20 -7.35 -4.80 10.35
C ASP A 20 -7.69 -4.46 8.90
N ARG A 21 -8.75 -5.04 8.34
CA ARG A 21 -9.11 -4.80 6.93
C ARG A 21 -9.42 -3.32 6.65
N LYS A 22 -9.81 -2.57 7.68
CA LYS A 22 -10.05 -1.12 7.59
C LYS A 22 -8.77 -0.30 7.44
N ASP A 23 -7.67 -0.80 7.96
CA ASP A 23 -6.36 -0.14 7.97
C ASP A 23 -5.45 -0.68 6.84
N MET A 24 -6.04 -1.34 5.84
CA MET A 24 -5.34 -1.85 4.68
C MET A 24 -5.84 -1.20 3.39
N GLN A 25 -4.90 -0.82 2.53
CA GLN A 25 -5.15 -0.16 1.25
C GLN A 25 -4.62 -0.99 0.09
N TYR A 26 -5.31 -0.92 -1.06
CA TYR A 26 -4.82 -1.53 -2.28
C TYR A 26 -3.71 -0.66 -2.87
N THR A 27 -2.54 -1.25 -3.11
CA THR A 27 -1.51 -0.58 -3.91
C THR A 27 -1.94 -0.57 -5.37
N THR A 28 -1.69 0.56 -6.02
CA THR A 28 -1.89 0.73 -7.46
C THR A 28 -0.53 0.77 -8.11
N ASP A 29 -0.31 -0.07 -9.11
CA ASP A 29 0.93 -0.05 -9.91
C ASP A 29 0.92 1.14 -10.91
N ALA A 30 2.05 1.45 -11.54
CA ALA A 30 2.19 2.55 -12.51
C ALA A 30 1.16 2.48 -13.66
N ASN A 31 0.67 1.27 -13.96
CA ASN A 31 -0.36 1.01 -14.97
C ASN A 31 -1.81 1.17 -14.45
N GLY A 32 -2.02 1.63 -13.20
CA GLY A 32 -3.36 1.76 -12.62
C GLY A 32 -3.96 0.43 -12.12
N ILE A 33 -3.21 -0.67 -12.17
CA ILE A 33 -3.70 -2.00 -11.79
C ILE A 33 -3.61 -2.19 -10.28
N ARG A 34 -4.71 -2.64 -9.66
CA ARG A 34 -4.76 -2.99 -8.23
C ARG A 34 -4.00 -4.30 -8.00
N CYS A 35 -2.80 -4.23 -7.42
CA CYS A 35 -1.97 -5.41 -7.22
C CYS A 35 -2.29 -6.17 -5.94
N ARG A 36 -2.08 -5.53 -4.78
CA ARG A 36 -2.12 -6.21 -3.49
C ARG A 36 -2.64 -5.31 -2.38
N LEU A 37 -3.29 -5.94 -1.41
CA LEU A 37 -3.78 -5.28 -0.21
C LEU A 37 -2.65 -5.27 0.83
N VAL A 38 -2.19 -4.10 1.23
CA VAL A 38 -1.09 -3.91 2.19
C VAL A 38 -1.56 -3.03 3.36
N CYS A 39 -0.83 -3.04 4.48
CA CYS A 39 -1.10 -2.10 5.58
C CYS A 39 -0.77 -0.67 5.19
N TRP A 40 -1.38 0.29 5.88
CA TRP A 40 -1.20 1.72 5.59
C TRP A 40 0.26 2.17 5.60
N ASP A 41 1.08 1.71 6.56
CA ASP A 41 2.51 2.04 6.60
C ASP A 41 3.29 1.56 5.38
N CYS A 42 2.98 0.36 4.87
CA CYS A 42 3.64 -0.16 3.67
C CYS A 42 3.07 0.46 2.39
N TYR A 43 1.77 0.80 2.38
CA TYR A 43 1.16 1.54 1.29
C TYR A 43 1.83 2.90 1.14
N ASP A 44 1.95 3.65 2.24
CA ASP A 44 2.59 4.96 2.24
C ASP A 44 4.05 4.85 1.82
N GLN A 45 4.82 3.88 2.32
CA GLN A 45 6.19 3.66 1.85
C GLN A 45 6.28 3.34 0.35
N ILE A 46 5.38 2.53 -0.20
CA ILE A 46 5.40 2.15 -1.63
C ILE A 46 5.01 3.35 -2.50
N MET A 47 3.99 4.11 -2.09
CA MET A 47 3.52 5.29 -2.81
C MET A 47 4.46 6.49 -2.65
N ALA A 48 5.04 6.68 -1.47
CA ALA A 48 6.02 7.72 -1.17
C ALA A 48 7.39 7.44 -1.81
N LYS A 49 7.77 6.16 -1.97
CA LYS A 49 8.92 5.80 -2.82
C LYS A 49 8.67 6.09 -4.29
N GLY A 50 7.44 6.45 -4.69
CA GLY A 50 7.12 6.93 -6.03
C GLY A 50 7.79 6.10 -7.11
N TYR A 51 7.71 4.77 -7.03
CA TYR A 51 8.34 3.83 -7.98
C TYR A 51 9.66 4.31 -8.59
N ASP A 52 10.59 4.81 -7.76
CA ASP A 52 11.94 5.29 -8.12
C ASP A 52 12.20 5.38 -9.64
N ASP A 53 11.63 6.39 -10.29
CA ASP A 53 12.05 6.85 -11.60
C ASP A 53 13.41 7.56 -11.48
N ALA A 54 14.37 6.94 -10.78
CA ALA A 54 15.75 7.39 -10.70
C ALA A 54 16.52 7.18 -12.02
N ASP A 55 15.83 7.20 -13.17
CA ASP A 55 16.48 7.22 -14.48
C ASP A 55 15.74 8.04 -15.55
N THR A 56 14.92 9.04 -15.21
CA THR A 56 14.51 10.02 -16.24
C THR A 56 14.58 11.47 -15.78
N ASN A 57 15.83 11.96 -15.85
CA ASN A 57 16.25 13.31 -16.22
C ASN A 57 15.64 14.54 -15.51
N LYS A 58 16.57 15.22 -14.83
CA LYS A 58 16.51 16.57 -14.28
C LYS A 58 16.61 17.66 -15.37
N ASP A 59 15.73 17.67 -16.38
CA ASP A 59 15.82 18.68 -17.44
C ASP A 59 14.54 19.54 -17.60
N TYR A 60 13.82 19.81 -16.51
CA TYR A 60 12.84 20.91 -16.50
C TYR A 60 13.55 22.24 -16.26
N GLU A 61 14.15 22.77 -17.33
CA GLU A 61 14.58 24.17 -17.43
C GLU A 61 13.32 25.03 -17.72
N TYR A 62 13.08 26.05 -16.89
CA TYR A 62 11.98 27.02 -16.98
C TYR A 62 12.26 28.11 -18.01
#